data_AF-A0A0S7ZH17-F1
#
_entry.id   AF-A0A0S7ZH17-F1
#
_cell.length_a   1.000
_cell.length_b   1.000
_cell.length_c   1.000
_cell.angle_alpha   90.00
_cell.angle_beta   90.00
_cell.angle_gamma   90.00
#
_symmetry.space_group_name_H-M   'P 1'
#
loop_
_entity.id
_entity.type
_entity.pdbx_description
1 polymer ?
#
loop_
_entity_poly.entity_id
_entity_poly.type
_entity_poly.pdbx_seq_one_letter_code
_entity_poly.pdbx_strand_id
1 'polypeptide(L)'
;MEDNKVFAALSYLGPLLIVPLLMSRDSDYIRFHARRGLVLFFAEVLLSFLFWNPLFMMLLGLAFIVISLYGFVQAVLGHHWKPKVLSDIADRIRL
;
A
#
# COMPACT_ATOMS: atom_id res chain seq x y z
N MET A 1 4.84 -3.00 19.91
CA MET A 1 5.47 -3.75 18.79
C MET A 1 4.42 -4.39 17.88
N GLU A 2 3.35 -4.99 18.43
CA GLU A 2 2.24 -5.52 17.63
C GLU A 2 1.31 -4.44 17.05
N ASP A 3 0.99 -3.39 17.81
CA ASP A 3 0.11 -2.30 17.34
C ASP A 3 0.62 -1.67 16.04
N ASN A 4 1.93 -1.44 15.94
CA ASN A 4 2.56 -0.90 14.74
C ASN A 4 2.38 -1.81 13.51
N LYS A 5 2.28 -3.13 13.69
CA LYS A 5 2.07 -4.08 12.59
C LYS A 5 0.64 -4.02 12.06
N VAL A 6 -0.34 -3.96 12.97
CA VAL A 6 -1.74 -3.82 12.60
C VAL A 6 -1.95 -2.53 11.82
N PHE A 7 -1.48 -1.39 12.35
CA PHE A 7 -1.58 -0.11 11.65
C PHE A 7 -0.85 -0.13 10.30
N ALA A 8 0.37 -0.67 10.23
CA ALA A 8 1.11 -0.80 8.98
C ALA A 8 0.34 -1.64 7.93
N ALA A 9 -0.29 -2.74 8.34
CA ALA A 9 -1.03 -3.63 7.45
C ALA A 9 -2.27 -2.97 6.82
N LEU A 10 -2.92 -2.05 7.54
CA LEU A 10 -4.05 -1.26 7.00
C LEU A 10 -3.68 -0.45 5.76
N SER A 11 -2.38 -0.18 5.53
CA SER A 11 -1.90 0.55 4.35
C SER A 11 -2.27 -0.16 3.05
N TYR A 12 -2.55 -1.46 3.09
CA TYR A 12 -2.83 -2.30 1.92
C TYR A 12 -4.33 -2.62 1.75
N LEU A 13 -5.20 -2.01 2.55
CA LEU A 13 -6.65 -2.25 2.52
C LEU A 13 -7.41 -1.05 1.90
N GLY A 14 -6.89 -0.55 0.78
CA GLY A 14 -7.52 0.53 0.01
C GLY A 14 -7.78 1.78 0.87
N PRO A 15 -9.02 2.30 0.97
CA PRO A 15 -9.32 3.53 1.71
C PRO A 15 -8.90 3.52 3.19
N LEU A 16 -8.75 2.34 3.81
CA LEU A 16 -8.27 2.24 5.18
C LEU A 16 -6.84 2.75 5.37
N LEU A 17 -6.08 2.99 4.28
CA LEU A 17 -4.74 3.59 4.34
C LEU A 17 -4.70 4.95 5.06
N ILE A 18 -5.84 5.65 5.16
CA ILE A 18 -5.96 6.90 5.91
C ILE A 18 -5.52 6.72 7.37
N VAL A 19 -5.85 5.58 7.99
CA VAL A 19 -5.48 5.29 9.39
C VAL A 19 -3.95 5.27 9.56
N PRO A 20 -3.17 4.45 8.83
CA PRO A 20 -1.71 4.49 8.93
C PRO A 20 -1.09 5.81 8.49
N LEU A 21 -1.71 6.58 7.59
CA LEU A 21 -1.21 7.94 7.29
C LEU A 21 -1.24 8.83 8.53
N LEU A 22 -2.34 8.80 9.31
CA LEU A 22 -2.47 9.57 10.54
C LEU A 22 -1.48 9.09 11.62
N MET A 23 -1.27 7.78 11.72
CA MET A 23 -0.36 7.16 12.69
C MET A 23 1.12 7.13 12.25
N SER A 24 1.42 7.54 11.02
CA SER A 24 2.76 7.42 10.43
C SER A 24 3.81 8.26 11.14
N ARG A 25 3.42 9.33 11.84
CA ARG A 25 4.33 10.20 12.57
C ARG A 25 4.98 9.51 13.77
N ASP A 26 4.28 8.53 14.34
CA ASP A 26 4.66 7.89 15.60
C ASP A 26 5.57 6.67 15.39
N SER A 27 5.73 6.20 14.14
CA SER A 27 6.48 4.99 13.84
C SER A 27 7.02 4.96 12.42
N ASP A 28 8.34 4.80 12.29
CA ASP A 28 8.98 4.64 10.98
C ASP A 28 8.53 3.38 10.24
N TYR A 29 8.11 2.34 10.99
CA TYR A 29 7.55 1.12 10.40
C TYR A 29 6.18 1.38 9.76
N ILE A 30 5.29 2.08 10.48
CA ILE A 30 4.00 2.50 9.94
C ILE A 30 4.24 3.42 8.75
N ARG A 31 5.12 4.41 8.88
CA ARG A 31 5.51 5.35 7.82
C ARG A 31 6.00 4.63 6.56
N PHE A 32 6.81 3.59 6.72
CA PHE A 32 7.35 2.79 5.63
C PHE A 32 6.27 2.07 4.81
N HIS A 33 5.32 1.41 5.49
CA HIS A 33 4.21 0.72 4.82
C HIS A 33 3.14 1.69 4.31
N ALA A 34 2.90 2.79 5.02
CA ALA A 34 1.96 3.83 4.62
C ALA A 34 2.34 4.45 3.27
N ARG A 35 3.62 4.77 3.03
CA ARG A 35 4.09 5.29 1.73
C ARG A 35 3.85 4.30 0.59
N ARG A 36 4.05 3.00 0.82
CA ARG A 36 3.83 1.95 -0.20
C ARG A 36 2.36 1.72 -0.48
N GLY A 37 1.55 1.65 0.57
CA GLY A 37 0.10 1.59 0.47
C GLY A 37 -0.49 2.78 -0.28
N LEU A 38 0.03 3.98 0.00
CA LEU A 38 -0.36 5.21 -0.70
C LEU A 38 -0.07 5.13 -2.20
N VAL A 39 1.15 4.75 -2.59
CA VAL A 39 1.51 4.58 -4.00
C VAL A 39 0.62 3.54 -4.67
N LEU A 40 0.39 2.41 -4.01
CA LEU A 40 -0.43 1.32 -4.54
C LEU A 40 -1.89 1.76 -4.76
N PHE A 41 -2.50 2.38 -3.77
CA PHE A 41 -3.88 2.87 -3.84
C PHE A 41 -4.05 3.94 -4.92
N PHE A 42 -3.15 4.93 -4.99
CA PHE A 42 -3.25 5.96 -6.01
C PHE A 42 -2.98 5.41 -7.42
N ALA A 43 -2.08 4.44 -7.56
CA ALA A 43 -1.89 3.76 -8.83
C ALA A 43 -3.16 3.00 -9.26
N GLU A 44 -3.82 2.29 -8.34
CA GLU A 44 -5.08 1.60 -8.61
C GLU A 44 -6.17 2.58 -9.09
N VAL A 45 -6.38 3.66 -8.33
CA VAL A 45 -7.36 4.71 -8.64
C VAL A 45 -7.05 5.34 -10.01
N LEU A 46 -5.82 5.80 -10.25
CA LEU A 46 -5.45 6.44 -11.52
C LEU A 46 -5.62 5.50 -12.72
N LEU A 47 -5.17 4.25 -12.61
CA LEU A 47 -5.27 3.29 -13.72
C LEU A 47 -6.73 2.89 -13.98
N SER A 48 -7.60 2.85 -12.97
CA SER A 48 -9.04 2.60 -13.16
C SER A 48 -9.74 3.68 -13.99
N PHE A 49 -9.28 4.93 -13.94
CA PHE A 49 -9.79 6.00 -14.81
C PHE A 49 -9.24 5.94 -16.24
N LEU A 50 -8.06 5.36 -16.43
CA LEU A 50 -7.42 5.26 -17.74
C LEU A 50 -7.95 4.08 -18.58
N PHE A 51 -8.36 2.99 -17.92
CA PHE A 51 -8.81 1.77 -18.59
C PHE A 51 -10.28 1.50 -18.33
N TRP A 52 -11.14 1.72 -19.33
CA TRP A 52 -12.59 1.47 -19.21
C TRP A 52 -13.04 0.06 -19.64
N ASN A 53 -12.14 -0.72 -20.28
CA ASN A 53 -12.50 -2.05 -20.74
C ASN A 53 -12.69 -3.01 -19.54
N PRO A 54 -13.85 -3.69 -19.39
CA PRO A 54 -14.14 -4.53 -18.23
C PRO A 54 -13.13 -5.66 -17.99
N LEU A 55 -12.62 -6.29 -19.06
CA LEU A 55 -11.64 -7.38 -18.95
C LEU A 55 -10.31 -6.86 -18.39
N PHE A 56 -9.86 -5.70 -18.88
CA PHE A 56 -8.66 -5.05 -18.37
C PHE A 56 -8.82 -4.61 -16.91
N MET A 57 -9.97 -4.04 -16.55
CA MET A 57 -10.25 -3.67 -15.15
C MET A 57 -10.22 -4.88 -14.21
N MET A 58 -10.77 -6.02 -14.63
CA MET A 58 -10.74 -7.25 -13.84
C MET A 58 -9.31 -7.76 -13.61
N LEU A 59 -8.50 -7.81 -14.67
CA LEU A 59 -7.09 -8.25 -14.58
C LEU A 59 -6.26 -7.30 -13.73
N LEU A 60 -6.46 -6.00 -13.90
CA LEU A 60 -5.78 -4.96 -13.13
C LEU A 60 -6.15 -5.06 -11.64
N GLY A 61 -7.43 -5.15 -11.32
CA GLY A 61 -7.92 -5.31 -9.95
C GLY A 61 -7.36 -6.56 -9.28
N LEU A 62 -7.31 -7.70 -10.00
CA LEU A 62 -6.69 -8.92 -9.49
C LEU A 62 -5.20 -8.72 -9.17
N ALA A 63 -4.46 -8.03 -10.05
CA ALA A 63 -3.05 -7.73 -9.81
C ALA A 63 -2.86 -6.85 -8.56
N PHE A 64 -3.66 -5.79 -8.39
CA PHE A 64 -3.62 -4.96 -7.19
C PHE A 64 -3.97 -5.72 -5.92
N ILE A 65 -4.99 -6.60 -5.95
CA ILE A 65 -5.36 -7.45 -4.82
C ILE A 65 -4.18 -8.35 -4.41
N VAL A 66 -3.50 -8.99 -5.36
CA VAL A 66 -2.35 -9.86 -5.07
C VAL A 66 -1.19 -9.06 -4.46
N ILE A 67 -0.86 -7.90 -5.01
CA ILE A 67 0.21 -7.02 -4.52
C ILE A 67 -0.12 -6.48 -3.12
N SER A 68 -1.37 -6.05 -2.91
CA SER A 68 -1.89 -5.59 -1.61
C SER A 68 -1.85 -6.69 -0.56
N LEU A 69 -2.32 -7.89 -0.89
CA LEU A 69 -2.30 -9.03 0.03
C LEU A 69 -0.87 -9.41 0.41
N TYR A 70 0.05 -9.42 -0.55
CA TYR A 70 1.46 -9.68 -0.26
C TYR A 70 2.03 -8.61 0.68
N GLY A 71 1.79 -7.32 0.40
CA GLY A 71 2.22 -6.23 1.27
C GLY A 71 1.62 -6.30 2.68
N PHE A 72 0.35 -6.66 2.78
CA PHE A 72 -0.36 -6.90 4.04
C PHE A 72 0.31 -8.00 4.86
N VAL A 73 0.58 -9.16 4.25
CA VAL A 73 1.25 -10.27 4.93
C VAL A 73 2.64 -9.86 5.42
N GLN A 74 3.42 -9.15 4.59
CA GLN A 74 4.74 -8.67 5.01
C GLN A 74 4.65 -7.69 6.19
N ALA A 75 3.65 -6.80 6.19
CA ALA A 75 3.41 -5.88 7.30
C ALA A 75 3.07 -6.61 8.61
N VAL A 76 2.24 -7.66 8.54
CA VAL A 76 1.89 -8.51 9.70
C VAL A 76 3.11 -9.29 10.19
N LEU A 77 3.95 -9.79 9.28
CA LEU A 77 5.17 -10.52 9.64
C LEU A 77 6.27 -9.62 10.22
N GLY A 78 6.18 -8.30 10.08
CA GLY A 78 7.21 -7.38 10.56
C GLY A 78 8.29 -7.05 9.52
N HIS A 79 8.06 -7.39 8.26
CA HIS A 79 9.05 -7.27 7.19
C HIS A 79 8.92 -5.97 6.40
N HIS A 80 10.07 -5.35 6.11
CA HIS A 80 10.14 -4.20 5.23
C HIS A 80 10.18 -4.63 3.77
N TRP A 81 9.02 -4.88 3.18
CA TRP A 81 8.95 -5.23 1.78
C TRP A 81 9.19 -4.01 0.87
N LYS A 82 10.30 -4.04 0.12
CA LYS A 82 10.76 -2.96 -0.78
C LYS A 82 10.76 -3.42 -2.24
N PRO A 83 9.61 -3.62 -2.89
CA PRO A 83 9.60 -3.93 -4.32
C PRO A 83 10.08 -2.70 -5.10
N LYS A 84 10.97 -2.90 -6.08
CA LYS A 84 11.62 -1.82 -6.83
C LYS A 84 10.60 -0.85 -7.44
N VAL A 85 9.57 -1.40 -8.09
CA VAL A 85 8.49 -0.64 -8.75
C VAL A 85 7.79 0.35 -7.81
N LEU A 86 7.51 -0.03 -6.57
CA LEU A 86 6.87 0.88 -5.61
C LEU A 86 7.89 1.77 -4.90
N SER A 87 9.11 1.29 -4.69
CA SER A 87 10.10 1.96 -3.84
C SER A 87 10.66 3.24 -4.46
N ASP A 88 10.82 3.27 -5.79
CA ASP A 88 11.32 4.45 -6.52
C ASP A 88 10.46 5.71 -6.29
N ILE A 89 9.15 5.51 -6.08
CA ILE A 89 8.18 6.57 -5.77
C ILE A 89 7.97 6.67 -4.26
N ALA A 90 7.72 5.55 -3.58
CA ALA A 90 7.37 5.53 -2.16
C ALA A 90 8.45 6.17 -1.28
N ASP A 91 9.73 5.95 -1.59
CA ASP A 91 10.82 6.47 -0.77
C ASP A 91 11.01 8.00 -0.92
N ARG A 92 10.41 8.61 -1.95
CA ARG A 92 10.41 10.08 -2.15
C ARG A 92 9.30 10.80 -1.39
N ILE A 93 8.26 10.08 -0.97
CA ILE A 93 7.12 10.64 -0.26
C ILE A 93 7.55 11.02 1.15
N ARG A 94 7.29 12.26 1.56
CA ARG A 94 7.53 12.73 2.93
C ARG A 94 6.20 12.69 3.70
N LEU A 95 6.08 11.69 4.57
CA LEU A 95 5.03 11.57 5.60
C LEU A 95 5.64 11.87 6.95
#